data_AF-A0A1C5ZF21-F1
#
_entry.id   AF-A0A1C5ZF21-F1
#
_cell.length_a   1.000
_cell.length_b   1.000
_cell.length_c   1.000
_cell.angle_alpha   90.00
_cell.angle_beta   90.00
_cell.angle_gamma   90.00
#
_symmetry.space_group_name_H-M   'P 1'
#
loop_
_entity.id
_entity.type
_entity.pdbx_description
1 polymer ?
#
loop_
_entity_poly.entity_id
_entity_poly.type
_entity_poly.pdbx_seq_one_letter_code
_entity_poly.pdbx_strand_id
1 'polypeptide(L)'
;MLDDIFANNSLFNGIAIFDEGNKILYGIGEDINRLSDLAVQLRGGIESLDGNYYVTSILEDCEWKVISSIDQNEFAKTADIPYAIAVSAVIFLALILLFVFLFPLLIKISKQITRLDGAIKEMSGGNLDATVELHGVQELENISNGFNIMVSNTKKYMDTSIESLKEQQKLQFELLLAKINPHFIYNTLNSVIYLARQKKSEDIISLTSAFIHLLQDSIHLGKNRLFEEIANEIEVVNQYIIIQNYRYMGRFSFSCRWDESLAGTYIPKNILQPIIENSILHGICPKADPGNICLEINRREENVEIIIADDGVGMDHERLESLFNFKKDETVKTP
;
A
#
# COMPACT_ATOMS: atom_id res chain seq x y z
N MET A 1 43.14 -27.93 75.89
CA MET A 1 41.84 -28.64 75.75
C MET A 1 40.66 -27.72 76.04
N LEU A 2 40.53 -27.10 77.24
CA LEU A 2 39.49 -26.08 77.47
C LEU A 2 39.75 -24.81 76.62
N ASP A 3 41.00 -24.36 76.52
CA ASP A 3 41.38 -23.22 75.68
C ASP A 3 40.97 -23.41 74.21
N ASP A 4 41.16 -24.60 73.64
CA ASP A 4 40.81 -24.90 72.23
C ASP A 4 39.29 -24.96 71.97
N ILE A 5 38.50 -25.33 72.98
CA ILE A 5 37.03 -25.43 72.88
C ILE A 5 36.40 -24.03 72.88
N PHE A 6 36.96 -23.10 73.68
CA PHE A 6 36.40 -21.76 73.86
C PHE A 6 37.05 -20.69 72.98
N ALA A 7 38.32 -20.85 72.56
CA ALA A 7 38.99 -19.89 71.67
C ALA A 7 38.44 -19.89 70.23
N ASN A 8 37.76 -20.97 69.82
CA ASN A 8 37.23 -21.13 68.45
C ASN A 8 35.75 -20.74 68.31
N ASN A 9 35.12 -20.23 69.37
CA ASN A 9 33.70 -19.93 69.40
C ASN A 9 33.48 -18.42 69.52
N SER A 10 33.24 -17.75 68.39
CA SER A 10 33.08 -16.28 68.30
C SER A 10 31.85 -15.73 69.03
N LEU A 11 30.98 -16.62 69.55
CA LEU A 11 29.75 -16.25 70.25
C LEU A 11 29.98 -15.76 71.68
N PHE A 12 31.10 -16.11 72.33
CA PHE A 12 31.36 -15.75 73.72
C PHE A 12 32.48 -14.71 73.82
N ASN A 13 32.21 -13.56 74.45
CA ASN A 13 33.20 -12.52 74.73
C ASN A 13 34.14 -12.91 75.88
N GLY A 14 33.65 -13.76 76.78
CA GLY A 14 34.46 -14.35 77.83
C GLY A 14 33.71 -15.42 78.59
N ILE A 15 34.46 -16.34 79.18
CA ILE A 15 33.97 -17.40 80.05
C ILE A 15 34.86 -17.48 81.28
N ALA A 16 34.26 -17.56 82.45
CA ALA A 16 34.97 -17.74 83.71
C ALA A 16 34.27 -18.79 84.58
N ILE A 17 35.10 -19.60 85.24
CA ILE A 17 34.70 -20.63 86.19
C ILE A 17 35.13 -20.16 87.57
N PHE A 18 34.20 -20.18 88.52
CA PHE A 18 34.38 -19.73 89.89
C PHE A 18 34.15 -20.88 90.88
N ASP A 19 34.92 -20.92 91.96
CA ASP A 19 34.69 -21.82 93.09
C ASP A 19 33.55 -21.34 94.02
N GLU A 20 33.25 -22.12 95.06
CA GLU A 20 32.25 -21.80 96.11
C GLU A 20 32.47 -20.42 96.77
N GLY A 21 33.71 -19.94 96.81
CA GLY A 21 34.09 -18.65 97.37
C GLY A 21 34.03 -17.49 96.36
N ASN A 22 33.49 -17.72 95.16
CA ASN A 22 33.53 -16.81 94.00
C ASN A 22 34.95 -16.44 93.54
N LYS A 23 35.95 -17.30 93.81
CA LYS A 23 37.31 -17.11 93.31
C LYS A 23 37.43 -17.71 91.90
N ILE A 24 38.08 -16.98 91.00
CA ILE A 24 38.32 -17.44 89.63
C ILE A 24 39.23 -18.68 89.66
N LEU A 25 38.73 -19.80 89.17
CA LEU A 25 39.48 -21.03 88.90
C LEU A 25 40.08 -21.01 87.50
N TYR A 26 39.32 -20.48 86.55
CA TYR A 26 39.70 -20.40 85.15
C TYR A 26 38.95 -19.27 84.46
N GLY A 27 39.59 -18.54 83.54
CA GLY A 27 38.96 -17.46 82.81
C GLY A 27 39.65 -17.23 81.46
N ILE A 28 38.87 -17.12 80.39
CA ILE A 28 39.31 -16.75 79.04
C ILE A 28 38.39 -15.66 78.50
N GLY A 29 38.96 -14.64 77.86
CA GLY A 29 38.23 -13.54 77.22
C GLY A 29 38.58 -12.16 77.78
N GLU A 30 38.03 -11.12 77.18
CA GLU A 30 38.38 -9.71 77.50
C GLU A 30 37.67 -9.18 78.76
N ASP A 31 36.62 -9.87 79.24
CA ASP A 31 35.69 -9.37 80.27
C ASP A 31 35.84 -10.05 81.66
N ILE A 32 36.96 -10.75 81.93
CA ILE A 32 37.14 -11.61 83.12
C ILE A 32 36.95 -10.84 84.45
N ASN A 33 37.44 -9.61 84.55
CA ASN A 33 37.31 -8.79 85.76
C ASN A 33 35.85 -8.40 86.05
N ARG A 34 35.04 -8.24 85.00
CA ARG A 34 33.62 -7.92 85.13
C ARG A 34 32.81 -9.17 85.50
N LEU A 35 33.22 -10.33 84.98
CA LEU A 35 32.64 -11.62 85.34
C LEU A 35 32.86 -11.94 86.83
N SER A 36 33.97 -11.53 87.45
CA SER A 36 34.17 -11.72 88.89
C SER A 36 33.23 -10.91 89.78
N ASP A 37 32.90 -9.67 89.39
CA ASP A 37 31.94 -8.85 90.14
C ASP A 37 30.52 -9.42 90.01
N LEU A 38 30.20 -9.96 88.83
CA LEU A 38 28.91 -10.58 88.54
C LEU A 38 28.72 -11.95 89.19
N ALA A 39 29.81 -12.70 89.45
CA ALA A 39 29.74 -14.01 90.11
C ALA A 39 29.13 -13.97 91.52
N VAL A 40 29.25 -12.83 92.20
CA VAL A 40 28.65 -12.59 93.52
C VAL A 40 27.14 -12.32 93.42
N GLN A 41 26.69 -11.72 92.31
CA GLN A 41 25.30 -11.27 92.13
C GLN A 41 24.42 -12.31 91.44
N LEU A 42 24.97 -13.04 90.46
CA LEU A 42 24.25 -14.01 89.65
C LEU A 42 24.09 -15.35 90.38
N ARG A 43 22.85 -15.84 90.46
CA ARG A 43 22.49 -17.11 91.13
C ARG A 43 22.06 -18.22 90.19
N GLY A 44 22.26 -18.04 88.88
CA GLY A 44 21.90 -19.00 87.84
C GLY A 44 20.84 -18.45 86.87
N GLY A 45 20.88 -18.94 85.62
CA GLY A 45 19.98 -18.51 84.55
C GLY A 45 20.65 -17.57 83.55
N ILE A 46 19.83 -16.93 82.72
CA ILE A 46 20.28 -15.97 81.70
C ILE A 46 19.84 -14.57 82.14
N GLU A 47 20.79 -13.67 82.31
CA GLU A 47 20.52 -12.27 82.64
C GLU A 47 21.13 -11.34 81.57
N SER A 48 20.41 -10.27 81.25
CA SER A 48 20.87 -9.24 80.34
C SER A 48 21.33 -8.03 81.16
N LEU A 49 22.62 -7.68 81.08
CA LEU A 49 23.19 -6.54 81.79
C LEU A 49 24.16 -5.78 80.90
N ASP A 50 24.08 -4.45 80.90
CA ASP A 50 25.01 -3.55 80.17
C ASP A 50 25.21 -3.88 78.68
N GLY A 51 24.18 -4.41 78.02
CA GLY A 51 24.24 -4.77 76.59
C GLY A 51 24.90 -6.13 76.30
N ASN A 52 25.18 -6.95 77.32
CA ASN A 52 25.65 -8.32 77.18
C ASN A 52 24.67 -9.30 77.84
N TYR A 53 24.55 -10.50 77.28
CA TYR A 53 23.88 -11.62 77.93
C TYR A 53 24.88 -12.43 78.73
N TYR A 54 24.60 -12.63 80.02
CA TYR A 54 25.38 -13.49 80.89
C TYR A 54 24.60 -14.76 81.16
N VAL A 55 25.21 -15.89 80.85
CA VAL A 55 24.65 -17.21 81.13
C VAL A 55 25.41 -17.79 82.31
N THR A 56 24.69 -18.01 83.41
CA THR A 56 25.25 -18.61 84.64
C THR A 56 24.69 -20.02 84.81
N SER A 57 25.59 -21.00 84.84
CA SER A 57 25.27 -22.39 85.17
C SER A 57 26.02 -22.82 86.41
N ILE A 58 25.34 -23.52 87.32
CA ILE A 58 25.94 -24.07 88.54
C ILE A 58 26.17 -25.56 88.32
N LEU A 59 27.39 -26.03 88.54
CA LEU A 59 27.72 -27.45 88.51
C LEU A 59 27.33 -28.07 89.85
N GLU A 60 26.23 -28.82 89.87
CA GLU A 60 25.61 -29.37 91.09
C GLU A 60 26.56 -30.22 91.96
N ASP A 61 27.54 -30.89 91.34
CA ASP A 61 28.46 -31.79 92.07
C ASP A 61 29.58 -31.07 92.85
N CYS A 62 29.90 -29.82 92.50
CA CYS A 62 31.06 -29.10 93.05
C CYS A 62 30.74 -27.65 93.47
N GLU A 63 29.48 -27.22 93.36
CA GLU A 63 29.01 -25.84 93.58
C GLU A 63 29.76 -24.76 92.75
N TRP A 64 30.49 -25.16 91.71
CA TRP A 64 31.21 -24.24 90.84
C TRP A 64 30.25 -23.50 89.92
N LYS A 65 30.51 -22.21 89.71
CA LYS A 65 29.73 -21.37 88.80
C LYS A 65 30.49 -21.18 87.50
N VAL A 66 29.83 -21.45 86.39
CA VAL A 66 30.32 -21.10 85.05
C VAL A 66 29.51 -19.92 84.57
N ILE A 67 30.20 -18.81 84.27
CA ILE A 67 29.59 -17.60 83.75
C ILE A 67 30.20 -17.30 82.39
N SER A 68 29.37 -17.20 81.37
CA SER A 68 29.79 -16.79 80.03
C SER A 68 29.07 -15.52 79.60
N SER A 69 29.79 -14.57 79.00
CA SER A 69 29.23 -13.36 78.40
C SER A 69 29.10 -13.49 76.89
N ILE A 70 28.01 -12.98 76.34
CA ILE A 70 27.69 -12.94 74.91
C ILE A 70 27.34 -11.49 74.56
N ASP A 71 27.98 -10.91 73.53
CA ASP A 71 27.64 -9.55 73.06
C ASP A 71 26.25 -9.54 72.41
N GLN A 72 25.36 -8.69 72.90
CA GLN A 72 24.06 -8.51 72.26
C GLN A 72 24.17 -7.96 70.83
N ASN A 73 25.22 -7.18 70.53
CA ASN A 73 25.45 -6.60 69.21
C ASN A 73 25.91 -7.64 68.19
N GLU A 74 26.66 -8.66 68.59
CA GLU A 74 27.02 -9.80 67.73
C GLU A 74 25.77 -10.60 67.34
N PHE A 75 24.86 -10.81 68.30
CA PHE A 75 23.58 -11.46 68.04
C PHE A 75 22.65 -10.59 67.16
N ALA A 76 22.62 -9.27 67.39
CA ALA A 76 21.84 -8.32 66.61
C ALA A 76 22.32 -8.21 65.15
N LYS A 77 23.64 -8.22 64.89
CA LYS A 77 24.20 -8.23 63.52
C LYS A 77 23.74 -9.44 62.70
N THR A 78 23.51 -10.58 63.35
CA THR A 78 22.96 -11.77 62.69
C THR A 78 21.48 -11.59 62.29
N ALA A 79 20.74 -10.74 63.01
CA ALA A 79 19.34 -10.41 62.72
C ALA A 79 19.16 -9.37 61.60
N ASP A 80 20.19 -8.60 61.23
CA ASP A 80 20.13 -7.60 60.14
C ASP A 80 20.17 -8.22 58.73
N ILE A 81 20.83 -9.38 58.57
CA ILE A 81 20.96 -10.11 57.29
C ILE A 81 19.58 -10.51 56.71
N PRO A 82 18.64 -11.16 57.44
CA PRO A 82 17.35 -11.52 56.89
C PRO A 82 16.49 -10.30 56.51
N TYR A 83 16.64 -9.17 57.22
CA TYR A 83 15.97 -7.93 56.88
C TYR A 83 16.46 -7.36 55.54
N ALA A 84 17.78 -7.32 55.33
CA ALA A 84 18.36 -6.87 54.06
C ALA A 84 17.92 -7.75 52.87
N ILE A 85 17.87 -9.07 53.05
CA ILE A 85 17.37 -10.01 52.04
C ILE A 85 15.89 -9.73 51.72
N ALA A 86 15.04 -9.57 52.74
CA ALA A 86 13.63 -9.28 52.55
C ALA A 86 13.40 -7.97 51.78
N VAL A 87 14.13 -6.89 52.12
CA VAL A 87 14.06 -5.62 51.40
C VAL A 87 14.50 -5.77 49.95
N SER A 88 15.60 -6.49 49.69
CA SER A 88 16.07 -6.73 48.33
C SER A 88 15.07 -7.53 47.48
N ALA A 89 14.39 -8.52 48.08
CA ALA A 89 13.37 -9.31 47.42
C ALA A 89 12.14 -8.46 47.04
N VAL A 90 11.73 -7.54 47.92
CA VAL A 90 10.63 -6.59 47.65
C VAL A 90 11.00 -5.65 46.49
N ILE A 91 12.23 -5.11 46.47
CA ILE A 91 12.70 -4.24 45.38
C ILE A 91 12.72 -5.03 44.06
N PHE A 92 13.24 -6.26 44.08
CA PHE A 92 13.29 -7.12 42.90
C PHE A 92 11.88 -7.44 42.37
N LEU A 93 10.94 -7.76 43.25
CA LEU A 93 9.54 -7.98 42.88
C LEU A 93 8.90 -6.72 42.29
N ALA A 94 9.18 -5.53 42.86
CA ALA A 94 8.70 -4.27 42.31
C ALA A 94 9.23 -3.99 40.90
N LEU A 95 10.51 -4.30 40.64
CA LEU A 95 11.11 -4.19 39.30
C LEU A 95 10.47 -5.15 38.30
N ILE A 96 10.18 -6.39 38.72
CA ILE A 96 9.45 -7.37 37.87
C ILE A 96 8.06 -6.83 37.53
N LEU A 97 7.32 -6.34 38.51
CA LEU A 97 5.98 -5.79 38.28
C LEU A 97 6.01 -4.57 37.35
N LEU A 98 6.98 -3.68 37.52
CA LEU A 98 7.19 -2.55 36.62
C LEU A 98 7.47 -3.02 35.19
N PHE A 99 8.34 -4.03 35.02
CA PHE A 99 8.63 -4.60 33.71
C PHE A 99 7.39 -5.24 33.07
N VAL A 100 6.65 -6.05 33.82
CA VAL A 100 5.40 -6.68 33.35
C VAL A 100 4.35 -5.64 32.95
N PHE A 101 4.30 -4.51 33.66
CA PHE A 101 3.40 -3.41 33.34
C PHE A 101 3.81 -2.62 32.10
N LEU A 102 5.10 -2.35 31.91
CA LEU A 102 5.61 -1.55 30.78
C LEU A 102 5.78 -2.35 29.48
N PHE A 103 6.05 -3.65 29.57
CA PHE A 103 6.34 -4.48 28.40
C PHE A 103 5.20 -4.51 27.34
N PRO A 104 3.91 -4.61 27.70
CA PRO A 104 2.80 -4.55 26.73
C PRO A 104 2.72 -3.21 25.99
N LEU A 105 3.07 -2.10 26.64
CA LEU A 105 3.08 -0.77 26.01
C LEU A 105 4.12 -0.71 24.89
N LEU A 106 5.32 -1.28 25.12
CA LEU A 106 6.38 -1.36 24.11
C LEU A 106 5.95 -2.18 22.90
N ILE A 107 5.32 -3.34 23.12
CA ILE A 107 4.79 -4.17 22.03
C ILE A 107 3.71 -3.43 21.23
N LYS A 108 2.81 -2.71 21.91
CA LYS A 108 1.73 -1.95 21.26
C LYS A 108 2.28 -0.86 20.34
N ILE A 109 3.28 -0.10 20.80
CA ILE A 109 3.94 0.96 19.99
C ILE A 109 4.68 0.33 18.80
N SER A 110 5.46 -0.73 19.05
CA SER A 110 6.21 -1.43 17.99
C SER A 110 5.29 -1.94 16.87
N LYS A 111 4.15 -2.54 17.23
CA LYS A 111 3.15 -3.02 16.26
C LYS A 111 2.58 -1.90 15.39
N GLN A 112 2.36 -0.71 15.96
CA GLN A 112 1.87 0.45 15.22
C GLN A 112 2.90 1.00 14.24
N ILE A 113 4.17 1.02 14.62
CA ILE A 113 5.27 1.41 13.72
C ILE A 113 5.36 0.44 12.53
N THR A 114 5.24 -0.87 12.76
CA THR A 114 5.24 -1.86 11.66
C THR A 114 4.05 -1.70 10.71
N ARG A 115 2.88 -1.29 11.22
CA ARG A 115 1.72 -0.97 10.36
C ARG A 115 2.00 0.22 9.46
N LEU A 116 2.63 1.26 9.99
CA LEU A 116 3.03 2.44 9.21
C LEU A 116 4.07 2.06 8.14
N ASP A 117 5.09 1.27 8.48
CA ASP A 117 6.08 0.77 7.51
C ASP A 117 5.41 -0.02 6.36
N GLY A 118 4.44 -0.87 6.70
CA GLY A 118 3.62 -1.57 5.71
C GLY A 118 2.87 -0.61 4.78
N ALA A 119 2.17 0.38 5.34
CA ALA A 119 1.42 1.36 4.55
C ALA A 119 2.33 2.20 3.63
N ILE A 120 3.52 2.58 4.11
CA ILE A 120 4.53 3.28 3.29
C ILE A 120 5.00 2.40 2.13
N LYS A 121 5.25 1.10 2.37
CA LYS A 121 5.64 0.15 1.32
C LYS A 121 4.53 -0.06 0.30
N GLU A 122 3.27 -0.15 0.74
CA GLU A 122 2.12 -0.23 -0.17
C GLU A 122 2.00 1.01 -1.06
N MET A 123 2.08 2.21 -0.48
CA MET A 123 2.09 3.46 -1.23
C MET A 123 3.25 3.50 -2.25
N SER A 124 4.46 3.12 -1.81
CA SER A 124 5.65 3.08 -2.67
C SER A 124 5.53 2.05 -3.80
N GLY A 125 4.73 1.00 -3.59
CA GLY A 125 4.38 0.00 -4.60
C GLY A 125 3.30 0.47 -5.60
N GLY A 126 2.79 1.70 -5.46
CA GLY A 126 1.80 2.30 -6.35
C GLY A 126 0.37 2.28 -5.82
N ASN A 127 0.12 1.73 -4.63
CA ASN A 127 -1.21 1.77 -4.01
C ASN A 127 -1.48 3.15 -3.37
N LEU A 128 -2.06 4.07 -4.14
CA LEU A 128 -2.42 5.42 -3.67
C LEU A 128 -3.75 5.48 -2.91
N ASP A 129 -4.31 4.33 -2.54
CA ASP A 129 -5.45 4.20 -1.64
C ASP A 129 -5.04 3.65 -0.26
N ALA A 130 -3.74 3.45 -0.03
CA ALA A 130 -3.21 2.98 1.25
C ALA A 130 -3.56 3.99 2.36
N THR A 131 -4.25 3.51 3.40
CA THR A 131 -4.55 4.29 4.60
C THR A 131 -3.98 3.60 5.82
N VAL A 132 -3.61 4.41 6.81
CA VAL A 132 -3.17 3.92 8.10
C VAL A 132 -3.91 4.65 9.20
N GLU A 133 -4.35 3.88 10.20
CA GLU A 133 -4.92 4.39 11.44
C GLU A 133 -4.10 3.88 12.61
N LEU A 134 -3.38 4.81 13.24
CA LEU A 134 -2.62 4.60 14.47
C LEU A 134 -3.41 5.21 15.64
N HIS A 135 -3.31 4.63 16.83
CA HIS A 135 -4.10 5.03 18.00
C HIS A 135 -3.26 5.02 19.27
N GLY A 136 -3.46 5.99 20.16
CA GLY A 136 -2.95 5.94 21.53
C GLY A 136 -2.22 7.19 21.93
N VAL A 137 -0.96 7.34 21.51
CA VAL A 137 -0.22 8.59 21.75
C VAL A 137 -0.50 9.58 20.62
N GLN A 138 -0.65 10.85 20.97
CA GLN A 138 -1.02 11.92 20.03
C GLN A 138 -0.04 12.02 18.85
N GLU A 139 1.24 11.74 19.09
CA GLU A 139 2.28 11.77 18.08
C GLU A 139 2.05 10.72 16.98
N LEU A 140 1.59 9.52 17.34
CA LEU A 140 1.30 8.47 16.36
C LEU A 140 0.07 8.83 15.52
N GLU A 141 -0.96 9.41 16.14
CA GLU A 141 -2.14 9.88 15.43
C GLU A 141 -1.80 11.00 14.44
N ASN A 142 -0.95 11.95 14.85
CA ASN A 142 -0.47 13.02 13.97
C ASN A 142 0.30 12.48 12.76
N ILE A 143 1.16 11.48 12.96
CA ILE A 143 1.90 10.83 11.87
C ILE A 143 0.94 10.11 10.92
N SER A 144 -0.03 9.37 11.46
CA SER A 144 -1.07 8.67 10.69
C SER A 144 -1.85 9.63 9.79
N ASN A 145 -2.31 10.75 10.37
CA ASN A 145 -3.05 11.78 9.65
C ASN A 145 -2.19 12.48 8.59
N GLY A 146 -0.95 12.83 8.92
CA GLY A 146 0.00 13.43 7.98
C GLY A 146 0.29 12.51 6.80
N PHE A 147 0.47 11.21 7.05
CA PHE A 147 0.65 10.20 6.01
C PHE A 147 -0.59 10.10 5.10
N ASN A 148 -1.79 9.98 5.67
CA ASN A 148 -3.03 9.88 4.89
C ASN A 148 -3.27 11.13 4.02
N ILE A 149 -2.99 12.32 4.55
CA ILE A 149 -3.05 13.58 3.79
C ILE A 149 -2.04 13.55 2.63
N MET A 150 -0.81 13.08 2.88
CA MET A 150 0.21 12.96 1.85
C MET A 150 -0.24 12.01 0.73
N VAL A 151 -0.76 10.82 1.07
CA VAL A 151 -1.29 9.85 0.10
C VAL A 151 -2.41 10.48 -0.75
N SER A 152 -3.38 11.13 -0.10
CA SER A 152 -4.48 11.81 -0.78
C SER A 152 -4.00 12.92 -1.72
N ASN A 153 -3.01 13.71 -1.30
CA ASN A 153 -2.45 14.78 -2.13
C ASN A 153 -1.68 14.20 -3.31
N THR A 154 -0.87 13.15 -3.10
CA THR A 154 -0.16 12.46 -4.18
C THR A 154 -1.13 11.91 -5.23
N LYS A 155 -2.23 11.27 -4.79
CA LYS A 155 -3.30 10.80 -5.68
C LYS A 155 -3.88 11.94 -6.52
N LYS A 156 -4.28 13.02 -5.85
CA LYS A 156 -4.81 14.22 -6.52
C LYS A 156 -3.83 14.79 -7.56
N TYR A 157 -2.56 14.92 -7.21
CA TYR A 157 -1.54 15.43 -8.15
C TYR A 157 -1.32 14.49 -9.34
N MET A 158 -1.34 13.17 -9.12
CA MET A 158 -1.25 12.18 -10.20
C MET A 158 -2.43 12.33 -11.17
N ASP A 159 -3.66 12.38 -10.65
CA ASP A 159 -4.88 12.49 -11.46
C ASP A 159 -4.87 13.78 -12.29
N THR A 160 -4.54 14.91 -11.66
CA THR A 160 -4.41 16.21 -12.35
C THR A 160 -3.29 16.18 -13.40
N SER A 161 -2.17 15.50 -13.13
CA SER A 161 -1.07 15.38 -14.10
C SER A 161 -1.47 14.55 -15.32
N ILE A 162 -2.20 13.45 -15.12
CA ILE A 162 -2.75 12.62 -16.20
C ILE A 162 -3.72 13.44 -17.06
N GLU A 163 -4.62 14.20 -16.43
CA GLU A 163 -5.56 15.07 -17.14
C GLU A 163 -4.84 16.14 -17.96
N SER A 164 -3.85 16.81 -17.38
CA SER A 164 -3.03 17.81 -18.08
C SER A 164 -2.26 17.21 -19.25
N LEU A 165 -1.70 16.01 -19.12
CA LEU A 165 -1.03 15.31 -20.22
C LEU A 165 -1.99 15.01 -21.38
N LYS A 166 -3.21 14.55 -21.07
CA LYS A 166 -4.24 14.31 -22.10
C LYS A 166 -4.61 15.60 -22.82
N GLU A 167 -4.79 16.70 -22.09
CA GLU A 167 -5.08 18.00 -22.68
C GLU A 167 -3.93 18.51 -23.55
N GLN A 168 -2.67 18.37 -23.10
CA GLN A 168 -1.50 18.71 -23.88
C GLN A 168 -1.40 17.91 -25.18
N GLN A 169 -1.63 16.59 -25.12
CA GLN A 169 -1.64 15.74 -26.32
C GLN A 169 -2.73 16.18 -27.31
N LYS A 170 -3.93 16.49 -26.80
CA LYS A 170 -5.03 17.02 -27.63
C LYS A 170 -4.64 18.33 -28.30
N LEU A 171 -4.10 19.29 -27.55
CA LEU A 171 -3.66 20.58 -28.11
C LEU A 171 -2.52 20.42 -29.12
N GLN A 172 -1.56 19.53 -28.87
CA GLN A 172 -0.49 19.23 -29.82
C GLN A 172 -1.05 18.66 -31.12
N PHE A 173 -2.02 17.75 -31.02
CA PHE A 173 -2.72 17.19 -32.18
C PHE A 173 -3.48 18.27 -32.97
N GLU A 174 -4.24 19.14 -32.28
CA GLU A 174 -4.93 20.26 -32.90
C GLU A 174 -3.97 21.25 -33.59
N LEU A 175 -2.83 21.57 -32.96
CA LEU A 175 -1.79 22.39 -33.56
C LEU A 175 -1.16 21.73 -34.79
N LEU A 176 -0.95 20.42 -34.75
CA LEU A 176 -0.45 19.67 -35.91
C LEU A 176 -1.44 19.74 -37.08
N LEU A 177 -2.74 19.54 -36.81
CA LEU A 177 -3.80 19.69 -37.80
C LEU A 177 -3.87 21.12 -38.34
N ALA A 178 -3.70 22.14 -37.49
CA ALA A 178 -3.74 23.54 -37.91
C ALA A 178 -2.61 23.92 -38.88
N LYS A 179 -1.46 23.23 -38.86
CA LYS A 179 -0.39 23.41 -39.87
C LYS A 179 -0.85 23.03 -41.28
N ILE A 180 -1.79 22.09 -41.40
CA ILE A 180 -2.47 21.77 -42.63
C ILE A 180 -3.59 22.81 -42.80
N ASN A 181 -3.27 24.02 -43.26
CA ASN A 181 -4.26 25.10 -43.41
C ASN A 181 -5.43 24.64 -44.31
N PRO A 182 -6.61 24.29 -43.76
CA PRO A 182 -7.66 23.66 -44.55
C PRO A 182 -8.17 24.63 -45.61
N HIS A 183 -8.23 25.92 -45.27
CA HIS A 183 -8.64 26.97 -46.17
C HIS A 183 -7.67 27.14 -47.34
N PHE A 184 -6.35 27.01 -47.14
CA PHE A 184 -5.40 27.02 -48.24
C PHE A 184 -5.62 25.83 -49.20
N ILE A 185 -5.87 24.63 -48.66
CA ILE A 185 -6.15 23.46 -49.48
C ILE A 185 -7.48 23.62 -50.24
N TYR A 186 -8.55 24.05 -49.57
CA TYR A 186 -9.83 24.34 -50.22
C TYR A 186 -9.68 25.38 -51.33
N ASN A 187 -8.95 26.46 -51.09
CA ASN A 187 -8.76 27.51 -52.09
C ASN A 187 -7.95 27.02 -53.29
N THR A 188 -6.95 26.17 -53.05
CA THR A 188 -6.15 25.58 -54.12
C THR A 188 -6.99 24.61 -54.94
N LEU A 189 -7.77 23.73 -54.31
CA LEU A 189 -8.64 22.78 -55.01
C LEU A 189 -9.80 23.48 -55.74
N ASN A 190 -10.39 24.53 -55.16
CA ASN A 190 -11.39 25.36 -55.84
C ASN A 190 -10.81 26.07 -57.08
N SER A 191 -9.54 26.47 -57.02
CA SER A 191 -8.83 27.01 -58.19
C SER A 191 -8.65 25.95 -59.28
N VAL A 192 -8.37 24.70 -58.90
CA VAL A 192 -8.34 23.55 -59.83
C VAL A 192 -9.71 23.33 -60.47
N ILE A 193 -10.80 23.38 -59.70
CA ILE A 193 -12.19 23.28 -60.23
C ILE A 193 -12.45 24.40 -61.25
N TYR A 194 -12.06 25.64 -60.94
CA TYR A 194 -12.24 26.77 -61.85
C TYR A 194 -11.48 26.58 -63.17
N LEU A 195 -10.22 26.13 -63.11
CA LEU A 195 -9.41 25.82 -64.29
C LEU A 195 -10.00 24.65 -65.10
N ALA A 196 -10.54 23.64 -64.42
CA ALA A 196 -11.18 22.49 -65.05
C ALA A 196 -12.47 22.88 -65.79
N ARG A 197 -13.29 23.76 -65.19
CA ARG A 197 -14.47 24.35 -65.85
C ARG A 197 -14.14 25.08 -67.13
N GLN A 198 -13.07 25.89 -67.13
CA GLN A 198 -12.62 26.58 -68.35
C GLN A 198 -12.23 25.61 -69.46
N LYS A 199 -11.63 24.46 -69.10
CA LYS A 199 -11.23 23.41 -70.05
C LYS A 199 -12.35 22.39 -70.33
N LYS A 200 -13.56 22.59 -69.82
CA LYS A 200 -14.71 21.66 -69.92
C LYS A 200 -14.36 20.21 -69.51
N SER A 201 -13.51 20.06 -68.50
CA SER A 201 -13.13 18.75 -67.98
C SER A 201 -13.99 18.40 -66.78
N GLU A 202 -15.17 17.83 -67.05
CA GLU A 202 -16.14 17.44 -66.01
C GLU A 202 -15.61 16.38 -65.04
N ASP A 203 -14.72 15.50 -65.50
CA ASP A 203 -14.07 14.51 -64.66
C ASP A 203 -13.20 15.14 -63.57
N ILE A 204 -12.42 16.17 -63.90
CA ILE A 204 -11.57 16.86 -62.93
C ILE A 204 -12.45 17.61 -61.92
N ILE A 205 -13.57 18.19 -62.34
CA ILE A 205 -14.50 18.88 -61.45
C ILE A 205 -15.09 17.87 -60.45
N SER A 206 -15.59 16.74 -60.95
CA SER A 206 -16.23 15.70 -60.13
C SER A 206 -15.25 15.10 -59.12
N LEU A 207 -14.06 14.71 -59.57
CA LEU A 207 -13.01 14.16 -58.72
C LEU A 207 -12.53 15.16 -57.66
N THR A 208 -12.29 16.41 -58.05
CA THR A 208 -11.80 17.45 -57.12
C THR A 208 -12.87 17.81 -56.09
N SER A 209 -14.14 17.86 -56.48
CA SER A 209 -15.26 18.13 -55.57
C SER A 209 -15.44 17.01 -54.55
N ALA A 210 -15.41 15.75 -55.00
CA ALA A 210 -15.46 14.59 -54.12
C ALA A 210 -14.29 14.59 -53.12
N PHE A 211 -13.08 14.93 -53.58
CA PHE A 211 -11.91 15.04 -52.71
C PHE A 211 -12.03 16.16 -51.67
N ILE A 212 -12.53 17.35 -52.05
CA ILE A 212 -12.80 18.44 -51.09
C ILE A 212 -13.77 17.98 -50.01
N HIS A 213 -14.82 17.25 -50.37
CA HIS A 213 -15.83 16.77 -49.43
C HIS A 213 -15.26 15.78 -48.41
N LEU A 214 -14.49 14.78 -48.87
CA LEU A 214 -13.81 13.84 -47.97
C LEU A 214 -12.79 14.54 -47.07
N LEU A 215 -12.04 15.50 -47.62
CA LEU A 215 -11.08 16.27 -46.83
C LEU A 215 -11.78 17.09 -45.75
N GLN A 216 -12.91 17.73 -46.08
CA GLN A 216 -13.73 18.45 -45.10
C GLN A 216 -14.19 17.52 -43.99
N ASP A 217 -14.75 16.36 -44.32
CA ASP A 217 -15.22 15.42 -43.31
C ASP A 217 -14.08 14.93 -42.38
N SER A 218 -12.93 14.57 -42.96
CA SER A 218 -11.75 14.12 -42.21
C SER A 218 -11.18 15.17 -41.25
N ILE A 219 -11.27 16.46 -41.58
CA ILE A 219 -10.82 17.56 -40.71
C ILE A 219 -11.85 17.85 -39.61
N HIS A 220 -13.14 17.65 -39.89
CA HIS A 220 -14.20 17.79 -38.88
C HIS A 220 -14.11 16.73 -37.77
N LEU A 221 -13.41 15.61 -37.96
CA LEU A 221 -13.11 14.65 -36.87
C LEU A 221 -12.39 15.29 -35.68
N GLY A 222 -11.59 16.36 -35.89
CA GLY A 222 -10.91 17.07 -34.81
C GLY A 222 -11.86 17.70 -33.77
N LYS A 223 -13.17 17.81 -34.07
CA LYS A 223 -14.18 18.40 -33.19
C LYS A 223 -14.91 17.39 -32.27
N ASN A 224 -14.38 16.17 -32.13
CA ASN A 224 -14.80 15.22 -31.10
C ASN A 224 -16.28 14.75 -31.21
N ARG A 225 -16.75 14.43 -32.43
CA ARG A 225 -18.03 13.74 -32.64
C ARG A 225 -17.79 12.24 -32.82
N LEU A 226 -18.12 11.46 -31.79
CA LEU A 226 -18.02 9.99 -31.81
C LEU A 226 -19.09 9.34 -32.70
N PHE A 227 -20.19 10.06 -32.92
CA PHE A 227 -21.35 9.60 -33.69
C PHE A 227 -21.69 10.61 -34.78
N GLU A 228 -22.19 10.11 -35.90
CA GLU A 228 -22.60 10.89 -37.09
C GLU A 228 -23.93 10.35 -37.63
N GLU A 229 -24.70 11.21 -38.30
CA GLU A 229 -25.95 10.80 -38.94
C GLU A 229 -25.68 9.84 -40.10
N ILE A 230 -26.49 8.78 -40.22
CA ILE A 230 -26.37 7.78 -41.30
C ILE A 230 -26.34 8.44 -42.67
N ALA A 231 -27.16 9.47 -42.90
CA ALA A 231 -27.20 10.19 -44.16
C ALA A 231 -25.84 10.80 -44.54
N ASN A 232 -25.16 11.42 -43.57
CA ASN A 232 -23.83 12.02 -43.78
C ASN A 232 -22.78 10.93 -44.06
N GLU A 233 -22.80 9.83 -43.31
CA GLU A 233 -21.86 8.72 -43.53
C GLU A 233 -22.04 8.08 -44.93
N ILE A 234 -23.29 7.92 -45.38
CA ILE A 234 -23.60 7.46 -46.75
C ILE A 234 -23.09 8.46 -47.80
N GLU A 235 -23.24 9.77 -47.57
CA GLU A 235 -22.73 10.79 -48.47
C GLU A 235 -21.20 10.73 -48.58
N VAL A 236 -20.49 10.59 -47.45
CA VAL A 236 -19.04 10.39 -47.40
C VAL A 236 -18.64 9.14 -48.20
N VAL A 237 -19.34 8.02 -47.99
CA VAL A 237 -19.13 6.79 -48.77
C VAL A 237 -19.31 7.05 -50.27
N ASN A 238 -20.37 7.75 -50.69
CA ASN A 238 -20.61 8.04 -52.10
C ASN A 238 -19.46 8.87 -52.72
N GLN A 239 -18.96 9.89 -52.01
CA GLN A 239 -17.80 10.66 -52.47
C GLN A 239 -16.54 9.81 -52.57
N TYR A 240 -16.33 8.90 -51.61
CA TYR A 240 -15.22 7.94 -51.64
C TYR A 240 -15.31 7.02 -52.86
N ILE A 241 -16.49 6.47 -53.14
CA ILE A 241 -16.74 5.61 -54.30
C ILE A 241 -16.44 6.34 -55.62
N ILE A 242 -16.81 7.62 -55.76
CA ILE A 242 -16.48 8.41 -56.95
C ILE A 242 -14.97 8.41 -57.19
N ILE A 243 -14.17 8.72 -56.17
CA ILE A 243 -12.70 8.76 -56.27
C ILE A 243 -12.14 7.38 -56.65
N GLN A 244 -12.64 6.31 -56.01
CA GLN A 244 -12.15 4.96 -56.27
C GLN A 244 -12.54 4.46 -57.68
N ASN A 245 -13.72 4.83 -58.17
CA ASN A 245 -14.14 4.50 -59.53
C ASN A 245 -13.22 5.13 -60.59
N TYR A 246 -12.78 6.38 -60.38
CA TYR A 246 -11.77 6.99 -61.26
C TYR A 246 -10.41 6.29 -61.14
N ARG A 247 -9.94 5.98 -59.92
CA ARG A 247 -8.64 5.32 -59.68
C ARG A 247 -8.56 3.95 -60.35
N TYR A 248 -9.63 3.15 -60.21
CA TYR A 248 -9.70 1.80 -60.75
C TYR A 248 -10.45 1.72 -62.08
N MET A 249 -10.62 2.85 -62.77
CA MET A 249 -11.20 2.92 -64.12
C MET A 249 -12.52 2.13 -64.28
N GLY A 250 -13.40 2.21 -63.29
CA GLY A 250 -14.71 1.54 -63.30
C GLY A 250 -14.65 0.00 -63.18
N ARG A 251 -13.60 -0.57 -62.59
CA ARG A 251 -13.50 -2.02 -62.33
C ARG A 251 -14.48 -2.54 -61.28
N PHE A 252 -15.32 -1.70 -60.69
CA PHE A 252 -16.39 -2.14 -59.82
C PHE A 252 -17.64 -1.29 -60.00
N SER A 253 -18.79 -1.85 -59.66
CA SER A 253 -20.04 -1.11 -59.50
C SER A 253 -20.42 -1.03 -58.02
N PHE A 254 -21.01 0.08 -57.63
CA PHE A 254 -21.49 0.29 -56.27
C PHE A 254 -22.98 0.60 -56.30
N SER A 255 -23.74 -0.07 -55.43
CA SER A 255 -25.15 0.21 -55.21
C SER A 255 -25.40 0.42 -53.74
N CYS A 256 -26.16 1.47 -53.40
CA CYS A 256 -26.58 1.76 -52.04
C CYS A 256 -28.11 1.78 -52.00
N ARG A 257 -28.69 0.95 -51.12
CA ARG A 257 -30.13 0.92 -50.83
C ARG A 257 -30.31 1.15 -49.36
N TRP A 258 -31.05 2.18 -48.99
CA TRP A 258 -31.28 2.46 -47.58
C TRP A 258 -32.64 3.10 -47.36
N ASP A 259 -33.18 2.90 -46.17
CA ASP A 259 -34.44 3.53 -45.74
C ASP A 259 -34.20 4.98 -45.32
N GLU A 260 -34.72 5.93 -46.11
CA GLU A 260 -34.60 7.37 -45.84
C GLU A 260 -35.14 7.79 -44.46
N SER A 261 -36.05 7.01 -43.85
CA SER A 261 -36.54 7.27 -42.49
C SER A 261 -35.43 7.18 -41.44
N LEU A 262 -34.29 6.56 -41.77
CA LEU A 262 -33.12 6.41 -40.92
C LEU A 262 -32.14 7.59 -41.03
N ALA A 263 -32.41 8.61 -41.85
CA ALA A 263 -31.46 9.68 -42.17
C ALA A 263 -30.83 10.34 -40.93
N GLY A 264 -31.65 10.68 -39.93
CA GLY A 264 -31.22 11.30 -38.67
C GLY A 264 -30.78 10.33 -37.58
N THR A 265 -30.65 9.04 -37.88
CA THR A 265 -30.16 8.04 -36.92
C THR A 265 -28.65 8.16 -36.80
N TYR A 266 -28.13 8.09 -35.57
CA TYR A 266 -26.70 8.22 -35.32
C TYR A 266 -26.01 6.86 -35.29
N ILE A 267 -24.92 6.74 -36.03
CA ILE A 267 -24.02 5.57 -36.04
C ILE A 267 -22.59 6.01 -35.67
N PRO A 268 -21.73 5.08 -35.21
CA PRO A 268 -20.32 5.39 -35.03
C PRO A 268 -19.72 5.94 -36.32
N LYS A 269 -19.05 7.10 -36.23
CA LYS A 269 -18.45 7.75 -37.39
C LYS A 269 -17.37 6.87 -38.03
N ASN A 270 -17.25 6.91 -39.36
CA ASN A 270 -16.26 6.14 -40.14
C ASN A 270 -16.41 4.61 -40.03
N ILE A 271 -17.62 4.09 -39.76
CA ILE A 271 -17.84 2.63 -39.71
C ILE A 271 -18.05 2.04 -41.10
N LEU A 272 -18.63 2.78 -42.04
CA LEU A 272 -18.96 2.26 -43.38
C LEU A 272 -17.73 2.25 -44.30
N GLN A 273 -16.98 3.35 -44.30
CA GLN A 273 -15.84 3.54 -45.20
C GLN A 273 -14.79 2.42 -45.11
N PRO A 274 -14.31 1.97 -43.93
CA PRO A 274 -13.27 0.93 -43.84
C PRO A 274 -13.72 -0.42 -44.39
N ILE A 275 -15.00 -0.77 -44.22
CA ILE A 275 -15.53 -2.05 -44.71
C ILE A 275 -15.66 -2.02 -46.24
N ILE A 276 -16.09 -0.88 -46.79
CA ILE A 276 -16.18 -0.68 -48.24
C ILE A 276 -14.77 -0.62 -48.86
N GLU A 277 -13.81 0.05 -48.21
CA GLU A 277 -12.41 0.05 -48.62
C GLU A 277 -11.83 -1.37 -48.67
N ASN A 278 -12.07 -2.18 -47.64
CA ASN A 278 -11.67 -3.59 -47.63
C ASN A 278 -12.30 -4.37 -48.78
N SER A 279 -13.58 -4.14 -49.07
CA SER A 279 -14.30 -4.79 -50.18
C SER A 279 -13.64 -4.47 -51.52
N ILE A 280 -13.27 -3.19 -51.76
CA ILE A 280 -12.59 -2.77 -52.99
C ILE A 280 -11.16 -3.35 -53.06
N LEU A 281 -10.35 -3.14 -52.02
CA LEU A 281 -8.92 -3.43 -52.03
C LEU A 281 -8.62 -4.94 -52.00
N HIS A 282 -9.34 -5.67 -51.14
CA HIS A 282 -9.10 -7.09 -50.90
C HIS A 282 -10.09 -8.00 -51.61
N GLY A 283 -11.33 -7.55 -51.84
CA GLY A 283 -12.33 -8.34 -52.56
C GLY A 283 -12.20 -8.18 -54.07
N ILE A 284 -12.38 -6.96 -54.58
CA ILE A 284 -12.58 -6.71 -56.03
C ILE A 284 -11.27 -6.50 -56.78
N CYS A 285 -10.30 -5.73 -56.25
CA CYS A 285 -9.04 -5.46 -56.96
C CYS A 285 -8.24 -6.72 -57.36
N PRO A 286 -8.16 -7.78 -56.50
CA PRO A 286 -7.48 -9.02 -56.86
C PRO A 286 -8.22 -9.88 -57.91
N LYS A 287 -9.51 -9.63 -58.13
CA LYS A 287 -10.31 -10.33 -59.14
C LYS A 287 -9.87 -9.91 -60.55
N ALA A 288 -9.94 -10.83 -61.52
CA ALA A 288 -9.62 -10.53 -62.92
C ALA A 288 -10.76 -9.73 -63.60
N ASP A 289 -12.00 -10.08 -63.29
CA ASP A 289 -13.20 -9.44 -63.84
C ASP A 289 -13.69 -8.29 -62.94
N PRO A 290 -14.50 -7.36 -63.48
CA PRO A 290 -15.19 -6.37 -62.66
C PRO A 290 -16.04 -7.01 -61.58
N GLY A 291 -16.22 -6.29 -60.47
CA GLY A 291 -17.04 -6.76 -59.36
C GLY A 291 -18.11 -5.76 -58.92
N ASN A 292 -18.94 -6.19 -57.97
CA ASN A 292 -20.08 -5.44 -57.48
C ASN A 292 -20.02 -5.36 -55.95
N ILE A 293 -20.30 -4.17 -55.42
CA ILE A 293 -20.44 -3.91 -53.99
C ILE A 293 -21.84 -3.36 -53.74
N CYS A 294 -22.54 -3.95 -52.78
CA CYS A 294 -23.87 -3.53 -52.36
C CYS A 294 -23.86 -3.13 -50.89
N LEU A 295 -24.32 -1.92 -50.59
CA LEU A 295 -24.60 -1.44 -49.25
C LEU A 295 -26.12 -1.42 -49.06
N GLU A 296 -26.61 -2.14 -48.06
CA GLU A 296 -27.99 -2.10 -47.63
C GLU A 296 -28.10 -1.65 -46.17
N ILE A 297 -28.97 -0.69 -45.90
CA ILE A 297 -29.22 -0.19 -44.54
C ILE A 297 -30.72 -0.20 -44.29
N ASN A 298 -31.14 -1.11 -43.41
CA ASN A 298 -32.55 -1.38 -43.13
C ASN A 298 -32.85 -1.24 -41.65
N ARG A 299 -34.08 -0.86 -41.33
CA ARG A 299 -34.58 -0.91 -39.95
C ARG A 299 -35.05 -2.32 -39.64
N ARG A 300 -34.55 -2.91 -38.55
CA ARG A 300 -34.95 -4.22 -38.05
C ARG A 300 -35.35 -4.11 -36.58
N GLU A 301 -36.64 -3.94 -36.34
CA GLU A 301 -37.23 -3.71 -35.02
C GLU A 301 -36.61 -2.47 -34.32
N GLU A 302 -35.89 -2.67 -33.22
CA GLU A 302 -35.18 -1.62 -32.47
C GLU A 302 -33.76 -1.37 -32.96
N ASN A 303 -33.25 -2.15 -33.91
CA ASN A 303 -31.89 -2.05 -34.41
C ASN A 303 -31.83 -1.53 -35.86
N VAL A 304 -30.68 -0.96 -36.21
CA VAL A 304 -30.31 -0.69 -37.61
C VAL A 304 -29.43 -1.84 -38.10
N GLU A 305 -29.84 -2.47 -39.18
CA GLU A 305 -29.08 -3.51 -39.85
C GLU A 305 -28.33 -2.90 -41.04
N ILE A 306 -27.00 -3.08 -41.05
CA ILE A 306 -26.11 -2.60 -42.11
C ILE A 306 -25.48 -3.83 -42.75
N ILE A 307 -25.71 -4.02 -44.04
CA ILE A 307 -25.21 -5.15 -44.82
C ILE A 307 -24.31 -4.58 -45.91
N ILE A 308 -23.05 -5.02 -45.94
CA ILE A 308 -22.13 -4.74 -47.03
C ILE A 308 -21.76 -6.07 -47.66
N ALA A 309 -22.10 -6.23 -48.93
CA ALA A 309 -21.83 -7.43 -49.70
C ALA A 309 -20.96 -7.11 -50.91
N ASP A 310 -19.96 -7.94 -51.15
CA ASP A 310 -19.11 -7.88 -52.34
C ASP A 310 -19.07 -9.24 -53.05
N ASP A 311 -18.83 -9.22 -54.37
CA ASP A 311 -18.65 -10.43 -55.18
C ASP A 311 -17.17 -10.71 -55.53
N GLY A 312 -16.29 -10.30 -54.60
CA GLY A 312 -14.84 -10.44 -54.73
C GLY A 312 -14.33 -11.87 -54.56
N VAL A 313 -13.01 -11.99 -54.36
CA VAL A 313 -12.33 -13.29 -54.22
C VAL A 313 -12.67 -14.03 -52.90
N GLY A 314 -13.36 -13.37 -51.98
CA GLY A 314 -13.71 -13.92 -50.67
C GLY A 314 -12.53 -13.93 -49.68
N MET A 315 -12.85 -14.16 -48.40
CA MET A 315 -11.86 -14.25 -47.33
C MET A 315 -11.61 -15.71 -46.93
N ASP A 316 -10.36 -16.05 -46.60
CA ASP A 316 -10.02 -17.36 -46.07
C ASP A 316 -10.71 -17.63 -44.71
N HIS A 317 -11.06 -18.90 -44.47
CA HIS A 317 -11.83 -19.31 -43.30
C HIS A 317 -11.08 -19.06 -41.98
N GLU A 318 -9.76 -19.30 -41.93
CA GLU A 318 -8.95 -19.05 -40.73
C GLU A 318 -8.91 -17.56 -40.38
N ARG A 319 -8.84 -16.71 -41.41
CA ARG A 319 -8.84 -15.26 -41.24
C ARG A 319 -10.20 -14.75 -40.76
N LEU A 320 -11.29 -15.34 -41.25
CA LEU A 320 -12.64 -15.03 -40.80
C LEU A 320 -12.84 -15.39 -39.32
N GLU A 321 -12.39 -16.57 -38.89
CA GLU A 321 -12.48 -16.97 -37.47
C GLU A 321 -11.68 -16.04 -36.55
N SER A 322 -10.50 -15.56 -36.97
CA SER A 322 -9.70 -14.63 -36.18
C SER A 322 -10.38 -13.27 -35.94
N LEU A 323 -11.21 -12.80 -36.87
CA LEU A 323 -11.92 -11.52 -36.77
C LEU A 323 -13.04 -11.58 -35.73
N PHE A 324 -13.69 -12.73 -35.58
CA PHE A 324 -14.82 -12.91 -34.64
C PHE A 324 -14.37 -13.43 -33.27
N ASN A 325 -13.19 -14.05 -33.15
CA ASN A 325 -12.65 -14.53 -31.86
C ASN A 325 -12.13 -13.43 -30.93
N PHE A 326 -12.10 -12.16 -31.35
CA PHE A 326 -11.66 -11.04 -30.51
C PHE A 326 -12.65 -10.66 -29.38
N LYS A 327 -13.79 -11.38 -29.22
CA LYS A 327 -14.84 -11.09 -28.22
C LYS A 327 -15.18 -12.30 -27.34
N LYS A 328 -14.24 -12.72 -26.49
CA LYS A 328 -14.61 -13.56 -25.32
C LYS A 328 -14.08 -13.08 -23.96
N ASP A 329 -13.20 -12.08 -23.89
CA ASP A 329 -12.51 -11.74 -22.63
C ASP A 329 -12.76 -10.36 -22.02
N GLU A 330 -13.64 -9.51 -22.56
CA GLU A 330 -13.98 -8.26 -21.87
C GLU A 330 -15.49 -7.99 -21.87
N THR A 331 -16.16 -8.53 -20.86
CA THR A 331 -17.33 -7.85 -20.29
C THR A 331 -16.87 -6.50 -19.78
N VAL A 332 -17.06 -5.48 -20.61
CA VAL A 332 -17.05 -4.07 -20.21
C VAL A 332 -18.02 -3.94 -19.03
N LYS A 333 -17.48 -3.91 -17.81
CA LYS A 333 -18.22 -3.42 -16.65
C LYS A 333 -18.43 -1.93 -16.89
N THR A 334 -19.63 -1.58 -17.32
CA THR A 334 -20.11 -0.20 -17.23
C THR A 334 -20.11 0.24 -15.76
N PRO A 335 -19.74 1.50 -15.46
CA PRO A 335 -19.77 2.07 -14.11
C PRO A 335 -21.18 2.15 -13.52
#